data_AF-A0A9X5BK40-F1
#
_entry.id   AF-A0A9X5BK40-F1
#
_cell.length_a   1.000
_cell.length_b   1.000
_cell.length_c   1.000
_cell.angle_alpha   90.00
_cell.angle_beta   90.00
_cell.angle_gamma   90.00
#
_symmetry.space_group_name_H-M   'P 1'
#
loop_
_entity.id
_entity.type
_entity.pdbx_description
1 polymer ?
#
loop_
_entity_poly.entity_id
_entity_poly.type
_entity_poly.pdbx_seq_one_letter_code
_entity_poly.pdbx_strand_id
1 'polypeptide(L)'
;MIKTARQLKDLIRNLAKEKSADAQILMRNYMMERFLERISLSEYRDNFILKGGMLVAAMVGLDARSTMDLDATVRGASVNVEDIENLMSSIIAVPIEDGVEFQVKSISEIMDEAEYPGIRVSMATVFDGVVTPLKIDISTGDVITPRAVRYRFRLMLEERSIDIWAYNLETVLAEKLETMIARTITNTRMRDFYDLYILEQLHGRSLDSDILRHALLATARKRGTERRLKEAKEVFSEVENSHAMQALWSAYRRKFSYAADLEWNTVMGAVHRLYALTEDSESE
;
A
#
# COMPACT_ATOMS: atom_id res chain seq x y z
N MET A 1 9.58 0.12 26.54
CA MET A 1 8.57 -0.94 26.33
C MET A 1 7.22 -0.42 26.81
N ILE A 2 6.24 -0.34 25.92
CA ILE A 2 4.88 0.13 26.23
C ILE A 2 4.16 -1.05 26.91
N LYS A 3 3.64 -0.84 28.13
CA LYS A 3 3.08 -1.95 28.94
C LYS A 3 1.58 -1.86 29.18
N THR A 4 0.99 -0.70 28.97
CA THR A 4 -0.45 -0.47 29.25
C THR A 4 -1.13 0.24 28.10
N ALA A 5 -2.42 -0.04 27.93
CA ALA A 5 -3.30 0.62 26.97
C ALA A 5 -3.33 2.14 27.18
N ARG A 6 -3.22 2.60 28.43
CA ARG A 6 -3.15 4.03 28.74
C ARG A 6 -1.89 4.67 28.14
N GLN A 7 -0.72 4.07 28.36
CA GLN A 7 0.54 4.54 27.78
C GLN A 7 0.47 4.58 26.26
N LEU A 8 -0.03 3.50 25.63
CA LEU A 8 -0.17 3.45 24.18
C LEU A 8 -1.11 4.53 23.65
N LYS A 9 -2.30 4.68 24.25
CA LYS A 9 -3.28 5.70 23.86
C LYS A 9 -2.72 7.11 24.02
N ASP A 10 -1.94 7.38 25.06
CA ASP A 10 -1.31 8.68 25.27
C ASP A 10 -0.27 8.99 24.19
N LEU A 11 0.60 8.03 23.85
CA LEU A 11 1.56 8.15 22.75
C LEU A 11 0.87 8.39 21.40
N ILE A 12 -0.13 7.56 21.09
CA ILE A 12 -0.93 7.67 19.85
C ILE A 12 -1.65 9.02 19.77
N ARG A 13 -2.23 9.50 20.87
CA ARG A 13 -2.90 10.80 20.92
C ARG A 13 -1.94 11.96 20.70
N ASN A 14 -0.73 11.89 21.25
CA ASN A 14 0.28 12.92 21.04
C ASN A 14 0.75 12.93 19.58
N LEU A 15 1.02 11.75 19.02
CA LEU A 15 1.40 11.61 17.63
C LEU A 15 0.30 12.05 16.65
N ALA A 16 -0.96 11.74 16.96
CA ALA A 16 -2.12 12.18 16.20
C ALA A 16 -2.21 13.70 16.10
N LYS A 17 -1.95 14.40 17.22
CA LYS A 17 -1.92 15.87 17.26
C LYS A 17 -0.75 16.44 16.48
N GLU A 18 0.44 15.87 16.65
CA GLU A 18 1.66 16.30 15.96
C GLU A 18 1.52 16.15 14.44
N LYS A 19 0.98 15.01 13.99
CA LYS A 19 0.88 14.66 12.56
C LYS A 19 -0.46 15.02 11.93
N SER A 20 -1.36 15.68 12.66
CA SER A 20 -2.74 15.96 12.24
C SER A 20 -3.44 14.73 11.64
N ALA A 21 -3.25 13.58 12.30
CA ALA A 21 -3.69 12.26 11.85
C ALA A 21 -4.82 11.72 12.75
N ASP A 22 -5.58 10.76 12.24
CA ASP A 22 -6.61 10.08 13.02
C ASP A 22 -5.96 9.09 14.01
N ALA A 23 -6.24 9.26 15.29
CA ALA A 23 -5.69 8.41 16.36
C ALA A 23 -6.09 6.92 16.22
N GLN A 24 -7.26 6.61 15.64
CA GLN A 24 -7.67 5.24 15.38
C GLN A 24 -6.84 4.62 14.26
N ILE A 25 -6.51 5.39 13.22
CA ILE A 25 -5.61 4.95 12.14
C ILE A 25 -4.23 4.64 12.72
N LEU A 26 -3.67 5.55 13.52
CA LEU A 26 -2.36 5.34 14.15
C LEU A 26 -2.37 4.14 15.11
N MET A 27 -3.42 3.95 15.91
CA MET A 27 -3.56 2.77 16.77
C MET A 27 -3.54 1.48 15.92
N ARG A 28 -4.26 1.48 14.81
CA ARG A 28 -4.34 0.31 13.92
C ARG A 28 -3.00 0.05 13.22
N ASN A 29 -2.30 1.09 12.77
CA ASN A 29 -0.94 0.99 12.23
C ASN A 29 0.03 0.37 13.22
N TYR A 30 -0.01 0.80 14.49
CA TYR A 30 0.85 0.23 15.52
C TYR A 30 0.61 -1.29 15.66
N MET A 31 -0.66 -1.73 15.63
CA MET A 31 -0.99 -3.16 15.67
C MET A 31 -0.53 -3.90 14.41
N MET A 32 -0.58 -3.26 13.23
CA MET A 32 -0.02 -3.82 12.00
C MET A 32 1.50 -3.90 12.04
N GLU A 33 2.19 -2.93 12.62
CA GLU A 33 3.65 -2.98 12.81
C GLU A 33 4.06 -4.18 13.67
N ARG A 34 3.27 -4.49 14.72
CA ARG A 34 3.51 -5.69 15.54
C ARG A 34 3.32 -6.99 14.76
N PHE A 35 2.40 -6.98 13.80
CA PHE A 35 2.22 -8.10 12.88
C PHE A 35 3.40 -8.20 11.89
N LEU A 36 3.81 -7.10 11.26
CA LEU A 36 4.97 -7.04 10.35
C LEU A 36 6.26 -7.49 11.05
N GLU A 37 6.44 -7.13 12.32
CA GLU A 37 7.58 -7.59 13.11
C GLU A 37 7.57 -9.12 13.27
N ARG A 38 6.40 -9.71 13.58
CA ARG A 38 6.24 -11.17 13.63
C ARG A 38 6.55 -11.82 12.28
N ILE A 39 6.09 -11.24 11.17
CA ILE A 39 6.46 -11.73 9.83
C ILE A 39 7.98 -11.75 9.68
N SER A 40 8.67 -10.65 10.03
CA SER A 40 10.12 -10.51 9.85
C SER A 40 10.95 -11.54 10.64
N LEU A 41 10.38 -12.05 11.73
CA LEU A 41 10.99 -13.03 12.63
C LEU A 41 10.48 -14.47 12.39
N SER A 42 9.45 -14.66 11.57
CA SER A 42 8.85 -15.96 11.28
C SER A 42 9.63 -16.75 10.23
N GLU A 43 9.33 -18.04 10.12
CA GLU A 43 9.79 -18.89 9.01
C GLU A 43 9.28 -18.39 7.63
N TYR A 44 8.15 -17.68 7.62
CA TYR A 44 7.52 -17.13 6.41
C TYR A 44 8.04 -15.75 6.01
N ARG A 45 9.10 -15.25 6.67
CA ARG A 45 9.67 -13.91 6.40
C ARG A 45 10.06 -13.69 4.94
N ASP A 46 10.38 -14.77 4.21
CA ASP A 46 10.82 -14.74 2.82
C ASP A 46 9.66 -15.02 1.83
N ASN A 47 8.48 -15.37 2.34
CA ASN A 47 7.27 -15.61 1.56
C ASN A 47 6.39 -14.36 1.46
N PHE A 48 6.30 -13.55 2.52
CA PHE A 48 5.48 -12.35 2.58
C PHE A 48 6.13 -11.14 1.94
N ILE A 49 5.40 -10.47 1.06
CA ILE A 49 5.86 -9.25 0.39
C ILE A 49 4.81 -8.16 0.59
N LEU A 50 5.19 -7.11 1.31
CA LEU A 50 4.37 -5.95 1.57
C LEU A 50 4.11 -5.16 0.27
N LYS A 51 2.85 -4.75 0.08
CA LYS A 51 2.45 -3.86 -1.02
C LYS A 51 1.43 -2.82 -0.56
N GLY A 52 0.85 -2.10 -1.51
CA GLY A 52 -0.32 -1.28 -1.28
C GLY A 52 -0.11 -0.08 -0.36
N GLY A 53 -1.16 0.27 0.38
CA GLY A 53 -1.21 1.54 1.10
C GLY A 53 -0.15 1.68 2.19
N MET A 54 0.11 0.62 2.94
CA MET A 54 1.03 0.70 4.09
C MET A 54 2.47 0.92 3.63
N LEU A 55 2.89 0.26 2.54
CA LEU A 55 4.19 0.48 1.93
C LEU A 55 4.37 1.92 1.47
N VAL A 56 3.39 2.47 0.77
CA VAL A 56 3.44 3.86 0.30
C VAL A 56 3.53 4.82 1.47
N ALA A 57 2.74 4.63 2.53
CA ALA A 57 2.79 5.47 3.73
C ALA A 57 4.18 5.46 4.37
N ALA A 58 4.82 4.29 4.45
CA ALA A 58 6.18 4.15 4.95
C ALA A 58 7.22 4.84 4.05
N MET A 59 7.11 4.70 2.71
CA MET A 59 8.02 5.32 1.74
C MET A 59 7.98 6.86 1.76
N VAL A 60 6.80 7.44 2.07
CA VAL A 60 6.63 8.90 2.11
C VAL A 60 6.83 9.48 3.51
N GLY A 61 6.86 8.65 4.55
CA GLY A 61 6.97 9.07 5.95
C GLY A 61 5.72 9.79 6.50
N LEU A 62 4.54 9.53 5.92
CA LEU A 62 3.29 10.21 6.27
C LEU A 62 2.30 9.23 6.94
N ASP A 63 2.37 9.14 8.26
CA ASP A 63 1.47 8.26 9.03
C ASP A 63 -0.01 8.65 8.87
N ALA A 64 -0.30 9.93 8.63
CA ALA A 64 -1.65 10.44 8.36
C ALA A 64 -2.28 9.87 7.07
N ARG A 65 -1.46 9.35 6.16
CA ARG A 65 -1.86 8.74 4.88
C ARG A 65 -1.99 7.22 4.96
N SER A 66 -1.89 6.65 6.16
CA SER A 66 -1.94 5.20 6.33
C SER A 66 -3.29 4.60 5.96
N THR A 67 -3.26 3.32 5.59
CA THR A 67 -4.42 2.55 5.16
C THR A 67 -5.01 1.77 6.34
N MET A 68 -6.28 1.38 6.24
CA MET A 68 -6.95 0.57 7.24
C MET A 68 -6.61 -0.92 7.16
N ASP A 69 -6.02 -1.34 6.04
CA ASP A 69 -5.82 -2.74 5.65
C ASP A 69 -4.34 -2.98 5.29
N LEU A 70 -3.81 -4.15 5.61
CA LEU A 70 -2.47 -4.58 5.22
C LEU A 70 -2.56 -5.36 3.91
N ASP A 71 -1.96 -4.83 2.85
CA ASP A 71 -1.89 -5.52 1.55
C ASP A 71 -0.57 -6.27 1.41
N ALA A 72 -0.63 -7.55 1.09
CA ALA A 72 0.55 -8.36 0.81
C ALA A 72 0.33 -9.30 -0.38
N THR A 73 1.42 -9.75 -0.98
CA THR A 73 1.42 -10.94 -1.83
C THR A 73 2.31 -12.01 -1.21
N VAL A 74 1.92 -13.27 -1.35
CA VAL A 74 2.68 -14.41 -0.83
C VAL A 74 3.31 -15.19 -1.98
N ARG A 75 4.60 -15.49 -1.86
CA ARG A 75 5.34 -16.35 -2.80
C ARG A 75 5.45 -17.78 -2.29
N GLY A 76 5.38 -18.74 -3.20
CA GLY A 76 5.77 -20.13 -2.95
C GLY A 76 4.83 -20.95 -2.05
N ALA A 77 3.64 -20.43 -1.73
CA ALA A 77 2.58 -21.18 -1.04
C ALA A 77 1.39 -21.38 -1.99
N SER A 78 0.74 -22.54 -1.92
CA SER A 78 -0.63 -22.67 -2.41
C SER A 78 -1.51 -21.77 -1.56
N VAL A 79 -2.36 -20.98 -2.20
CA VAL A 79 -3.22 -20.01 -1.50
C VAL A 79 -4.62 -20.52 -1.53
N ASN A 80 -4.79 -21.61 -0.79
CA ASN A 80 -6.07 -22.02 -0.28
C ASN A 80 -6.20 -21.54 1.18
N VAL A 81 -7.41 -21.59 1.71
CA VAL A 81 -7.74 -21.10 3.04
C VAL A 81 -6.94 -21.80 4.14
N GLU A 82 -6.71 -23.12 4.01
CA GLU A 82 -6.02 -23.94 5.01
C GLU A 82 -4.53 -23.55 5.13
N ASP A 83 -3.86 -23.36 3.99
CA ASP A 83 -2.46 -22.93 3.97
C ASP A 83 -2.28 -21.54 4.58
N ILE A 84 -3.19 -20.61 4.28
CA ILE A 84 -3.18 -19.28 4.90
C ILE A 84 -3.49 -19.38 6.41
N GLU A 85 -4.42 -20.24 6.84
CA GLU A 85 -4.70 -20.42 8.26
C GLU A 85 -3.47 -20.89 9.05
N ASN A 86 -2.74 -21.87 8.52
CA ASN A 86 -1.50 -22.38 9.10
C ASN A 86 -0.41 -21.30 9.13
N LEU A 87 -0.21 -20.60 8.02
CA LEU A 87 0.77 -19.53 7.90
C LEU A 87 0.46 -18.37 8.87
N MET A 88 -0.81 -17.97 8.99
CA MET A 88 -1.22 -16.92 9.93
C MET A 88 -1.02 -17.37 11.37
N SER A 89 -1.34 -18.62 11.70
CA SER A 89 -1.16 -19.21 13.04
C SER A 89 0.31 -19.24 13.45
N SER A 90 1.22 -19.62 12.54
CA SER A 90 2.66 -19.62 12.81
C SER A 90 3.21 -18.21 13.01
N ILE A 91 2.80 -17.24 12.18
CA ILE A 91 3.24 -15.84 12.33
C ILE A 91 2.79 -15.26 13.66
N ILE A 92 1.51 -15.39 14.02
CA ILE A 92 1.02 -14.79 15.28
C ILE A 92 1.60 -15.45 16.53
N ALA A 93 2.05 -16.71 16.43
CA ALA A 93 2.71 -17.44 17.51
C ALA A 93 4.16 -17.02 17.74
N VAL A 94 4.77 -16.24 16.84
CA VAL A 94 6.13 -15.72 17.02
C VAL A 94 6.19 -14.89 18.31
N PRO A 95 7.04 -15.28 19.28
CA PRO A 95 7.09 -14.62 20.57
C PRO A 95 7.77 -13.25 20.44
N ILE A 96 7.01 -12.20 20.70
CA ILE A 96 7.52 -10.83 20.84
C ILE A 96 6.99 -10.29 22.17
N GLU A 97 7.87 -9.71 23.00
CA GLU A 97 7.51 -9.12 24.29
C GLU A 97 6.84 -7.74 24.15
N ASP A 98 5.83 -7.65 23.29
CA ASP A 98 5.09 -6.41 23.00
C ASP A 98 3.71 -6.33 23.69
N GLY A 99 3.29 -7.43 24.33
CA GLY A 99 2.01 -7.54 25.03
C GLY A 99 0.78 -7.60 24.10
N VAL A 100 0.98 -7.78 22.80
CA VAL A 100 -0.09 -7.84 21.81
C VAL A 100 -0.43 -9.30 21.49
N GLU A 101 -1.68 -9.67 21.72
CA GLU A 101 -2.22 -10.96 21.30
C GLU A 101 -3.01 -10.79 20.00
N PHE A 102 -2.91 -11.77 19.10
CA PHE A 102 -3.65 -11.78 17.84
C PHE A 102 -4.67 -12.92 17.85
N GLN A 103 -5.85 -12.65 17.29
CA GLN A 103 -6.93 -13.61 17.16
C GLN A 103 -7.48 -13.55 15.74
N VAL A 104 -7.28 -14.61 14.96
CA VAL A 104 -7.94 -14.78 13.66
C VAL A 104 -9.45 -14.92 13.90
N LYS A 105 -10.25 -14.15 13.16
CA LYS A 105 -11.72 -14.13 13.25
C LYS A 105 -12.37 -14.83 12.07
N SER A 106 -11.86 -14.59 10.87
CA SER A 106 -12.33 -15.26 9.67
C SER A 106 -11.28 -15.19 8.57
N ILE A 107 -11.26 -16.21 7.72
CA ILE A 107 -10.49 -16.24 6.48
C ILE A 107 -11.50 -16.48 5.36
N SER A 108 -11.47 -15.64 4.34
CA SER A 108 -12.41 -15.72 3.22
C SER A 108 -11.69 -15.42 1.92
N GLU A 109 -12.02 -16.18 0.88
CA GLU A 109 -11.65 -15.82 -0.48
C GLU A 109 -12.30 -14.50 -0.86
N ILE A 110 -11.52 -13.65 -1.52
CA ILE A 110 -11.95 -12.40 -2.10
C ILE A 110 -11.49 -12.34 -3.55
N MET A 111 -12.15 -11.51 -4.34
CA MET A 111 -11.67 -11.17 -5.67
C MET A 111 -11.05 -9.78 -5.59
N ASP A 112 -9.78 -9.68 -5.96
CA ASP A 112 -9.07 -8.41 -6.16
C ASP A 112 -9.81 -7.60 -7.25
N GLU A 113 -9.61 -6.30 -7.25
CA GLU A 113 -10.06 -5.34 -8.26
C GLU A 113 -9.61 -5.70 -9.69
N ALA A 114 -8.53 -6.46 -9.82
CA ALA A 114 -8.03 -7.05 -11.07
C ALA A 114 -8.60 -8.46 -11.37
N GLU A 115 -9.69 -8.86 -10.70
CA GLU A 115 -10.40 -10.14 -10.84
C GLU A 115 -9.56 -11.39 -10.49
N TYR A 116 -8.47 -11.22 -9.72
CA TYR A 116 -7.70 -12.35 -9.22
C TYR A 116 -8.20 -12.85 -7.87
N PRO A 117 -8.20 -14.17 -7.64
CA PRO A 117 -8.47 -14.72 -6.32
C PRO A 117 -7.39 -14.27 -5.33
N GLY A 118 -7.84 -13.68 -4.23
CA GLY A 118 -7.06 -13.36 -3.05
C GLY A 118 -7.73 -13.91 -1.80
N ILE A 119 -7.08 -13.76 -0.67
CA ILE A 119 -7.59 -14.18 0.63
C ILE A 119 -7.58 -12.99 1.58
N ARG A 120 -8.73 -12.72 2.18
CA ARG A 120 -8.87 -11.73 3.25
C ARG A 120 -8.86 -12.44 4.58
N VAL A 121 -7.92 -12.03 5.44
CA VAL A 121 -7.86 -12.45 6.84
C VAL A 121 -8.38 -11.31 7.71
N SER A 122 -9.50 -11.56 8.38
CA SER A 122 -10.02 -10.69 9.42
C SER A 122 -9.49 -11.17 10.77
N MET A 123 -8.94 -10.26 11.54
CA MET A 123 -8.35 -10.56 12.84
C MET A 123 -8.63 -9.44 13.84
N ALA A 124 -8.42 -9.72 15.11
CA ALA A 124 -8.43 -8.74 16.17
C ALA A 124 -7.14 -8.84 16.97
N THR A 125 -6.58 -7.70 17.36
CA THR A 125 -5.53 -7.65 18.37
C THR A 125 -6.10 -7.31 19.73
N VAL A 126 -5.51 -7.86 20.77
CA VAL A 126 -5.80 -7.53 22.17
C VAL A 126 -4.53 -7.00 22.81
N PHE A 127 -4.58 -5.79 23.35
CA PHE A 127 -3.49 -5.19 24.11
C PHE A 127 -4.05 -4.52 25.36
N ASP A 128 -3.71 -5.05 26.54
CA ASP A 128 -4.19 -4.55 27.84
C ASP A 128 -5.73 -4.35 27.85
N GLY A 129 -6.45 -5.38 27.38
CA GLY A 129 -7.92 -5.40 27.27
C GLY A 129 -8.52 -4.60 26.10
N VAL A 130 -7.72 -3.82 25.36
CA VAL A 130 -8.20 -3.06 24.20
C VAL A 130 -8.18 -3.94 22.96
N VAL A 131 -9.35 -4.09 22.35
CA VAL A 131 -9.53 -4.84 21.09
C VAL A 131 -9.44 -3.90 19.89
N THR A 132 -8.54 -4.20 18.95
CA THR A 132 -8.42 -3.44 17.69
C THR A 132 -8.58 -4.38 16.49
N PRO A 133 -9.55 -4.14 15.59
CA PRO A 133 -9.71 -4.97 14.40
C PRO A 133 -8.59 -4.70 13.39
N LEU A 134 -8.11 -5.76 12.75
CA LEU A 134 -7.14 -5.75 11.67
C LEU A 134 -7.67 -6.55 10.47
N LYS A 135 -7.30 -6.10 9.27
CA LYS A 135 -7.59 -6.78 8.02
C LYS A 135 -6.32 -6.90 7.21
N ILE A 136 -6.12 -8.07 6.64
CA ILE A 136 -4.97 -8.39 5.81
C ILE A 136 -5.50 -9.01 4.52
N ASP A 137 -5.19 -8.36 3.40
CA ASP A 137 -5.54 -8.84 2.07
C ASP A 137 -4.29 -9.44 1.43
N ILE A 138 -4.37 -10.74 1.15
CA ILE A 138 -3.29 -11.54 0.61
C ILE A 138 -3.62 -11.89 -0.83
N SER A 139 -2.73 -11.48 -1.73
CA SER A 139 -2.78 -11.77 -3.16
C SER A 139 -1.73 -12.80 -3.55
N THR A 140 -1.80 -13.31 -4.78
CA THR A 140 -0.83 -14.29 -5.31
C THR A 140 -0.51 -14.08 -6.77
N GLY A 141 0.71 -14.49 -7.13
CA GLY A 141 1.15 -14.47 -8.52
C GLY A 141 1.25 -13.06 -9.10
N ASP A 142 1.38 -12.05 -8.24
CA ASP A 142 1.70 -10.68 -8.61
C ASP A 142 3.04 -10.63 -9.33
N VAL A 143 3.11 -9.77 -10.33
CA VAL A 143 4.32 -9.57 -11.12
C VAL A 143 5.07 -8.37 -10.53
N ILE A 144 6.28 -8.62 -10.01
CA ILE A 144 7.11 -7.59 -9.37
C ILE A 144 8.38 -7.45 -10.20
N THR A 145 8.59 -6.27 -10.78
CA THR A 145 9.61 -6.05 -11.81
C THR A 145 10.65 -5.05 -11.32
N PRO A 146 11.96 -5.38 -11.27
CA PRO A 146 12.54 -6.69 -11.61
C PRO A 146 12.32 -7.76 -10.53
N ARG A 147 12.14 -7.34 -9.27
CA ARG A 147 11.95 -8.22 -8.11
C ARG A 147 11.54 -7.41 -6.88
N ALA A 148 11.03 -8.09 -5.87
CA ALA A 148 10.85 -7.54 -4.53
C ALA A 148 12.20 -7.13 -3.93
N VAL A 149 12.15 -6.13 -3.05
CA VAL A 149 13.32 -5.56 -2.39
C VAL A 149 13.18 -5.68 -0.88
N ARG A 150 14.32 -5.72 -0.17
CA ARG A 150 14.33 -5.59 1.29
C ARG A 150 14.04 -4.14 1.64
N TYR A 151 12.93 -3.90 2.32
CA TYR A 151 12.53 -2.59 2.81
C TYR A 151 12.78 -2.51 4.31
N ARG A 152 13.56 -1.51 4.71
CA ARG A 152 13.84 -1.19 6.10
C ARG A 152 12.69 -0.36 6.67
N PHE A 153 11.72 -1.03 7.28
CA PHE A 153 10.52 -0.42 7.82
C PHE A 153 10.78 0.19 9.20
N ARG A 154 10.71 1.52 9.34
CA ARG A 154 10.85 2.22 10.62
C ARG A 154 9.56 2.11 11.42
N LEU A 155 9.66 1.68 12.68
CA LEU A 155 8.51 1.56 13.58
C LEU A 155 8.10 2.94 14.11
N MET A 156 6.80 3.18 14.20
CA MET A 156 6.24 4.50 14.49
C MET A 156 6.53 4.98 15.92
N LEU A 157 6.54 4.07 16.91
CA LEU A 157 6.73 4.40 18.33
C LEU A 157 8.08 3.93 18.91
N GLU A 158 9.00 3.48 18.05
CA GLU A 158 10.30 2.96 18.47
C GLU A 158 11.43 3.48 17.57
N GLU A 159 12.58 3.78 18.17
CA GLU A 159 13.79 4.19 17.44
C GLU A 159 14.55 2.98 16.86
N ARG A 160 13.84 2.16 16.07
CA ARG A 160 14.42 1.02 15.34
C ARG A 160 13.63 0.72 14.07
N SER A 161 14.16 -0.19 13.27
CA SER A 161 13.54 -0.68 12.04
C SER A 161 13.49 -2.21 12.03
N ILE A 162 12.60 -2.75 11.21
CA ILE A 162 12.53 -4.17 10.84
C ILE A 162 12.76 -4.31 9.34
N ASP A 163 13.27 -5.46 8.90
CA ASP A 163 13.49 -5.76 7.49
C ASP A 163 12.42 -6.71 6.97
N ILE A 164 11.66 -6.24 5.97
CA ILE A 164 10.60 -7.01 5.32
C ILE A 164 10.81 -7.00 3.81
N TRP A 165 10.26 -7.99 3.08
CA TRP A 165 10.17 -7.87 1.64
C TRP A 165 9.02 -6.95 1.27
N ALA A 166 9.22 -6.14 0.23
CA ALA A 166 8.22 -5.24 -0.29
C ALA A 166 8.33 -5.10 -1.81
N TYR A 167 7.31 -4.48 -2.41
CA TYR A 167 7.40 -4.03 -3.80
C TYR A 167 8.49 -2.98 -3.92
N ASN A 168 9.21 -3.00 -5.04
CA ASN A 168 10.02 -1.85 -5.40
C ASN A 168 9.11 -0.69 -5.83
N LEU A 169 9.69 0.50 -5.88
CA LEU A 169 8.97 1.73 -6.18
C LEU A 169 8.32 1.69 -7.56
N GLU A 170 9.01 1.17 -8.56
CA GLU A 170 8.56 1.11 -9.94
C GLU A 170 7.32 0.22 -10.10
N THR A 171 7.28 -0.91 -9.40
CA THR A 171 6.10 -1.80 -9.39
C THR A 171 4.91 -1.10 -8.71
N VAL A 172 5.14 -0.38 -7.61
CA VAL A 172 4.07 0.39 -6.93
C VAL A 172 3.48 1.47 -7.86
N LEU A 173 4.34 2.20 -8.57
CA LEU A 173 3.92 3.24 -9.52
C LEU A 173 3.20 2.62 -10.73
N ALA A 174 3.74 1.53 -11.28
CA ALA A 174 3.18 0.81 -12.41
C ALA A 174 1.75 0.32 -12.14
N GLU A 175 1.47 -0.27 -10.98
CA GLU A 175 0.11 -0.71 -10.62
C GLU A 175 -0.90 0.45 -10.58
N LYS A 176 -0.47 1.62 -10.08
CA LYS A 176 -1.33 2.80 -9.99
C LYS A 176 -1.58 3.44 -11.35
N LEU A 177 -0.53 3.57 -12.17
CA LEU A 177 -0.65 4.06 -13.54
C LEU A 177 -1.56 3.14 -14.38
N GLU A 178 -1.34 1.83 -14.31
CA GLU A 178 -2.18 0.86 -15.01
C GLU A 178 -3.64 0.97 -14.57
N THR A 179 -3.90 1.09 -13.27
CA THR A 179 -5.27 1.21 -12.74
C THR A 179 -5.96 2.47 -13.28
N MET A 180 -5.23 3.58 -13.40
CA MET A 180 -5.75 4.81 -13.99
C MET A 180 -6.08 4.65 -15.47
N ILE A 181 -5.20 4.01 -16.24
CA ILE A 181 -5.40 3.73 -17.67
C ILE A 181 -6.60 2.79 -17.87
N ALA A 182 -6.72 1.76 -17.03
CA ALA A 182 -7.78 0.75 -17.13
C ALA A 182 -9.16 1.29 -16.73
N ARG A 183 -9.23 2.25 -15.81
CA ARG A 183 -10.52 2.75 -15.28
C ARG A 183 -10.94 4.08 -15.86
N THR A 184 -10.03 4.84 -16.46
CA THR A 184 -10.33 6.13 -17.12
C THR A 184 -11.14 7.02 -16.15
N ILE A 185 -12.23 7.65 -16.61
CA ILE A 185 -13.10 8.52 -15.80
C ILE A 185 -13.96 7.80 -14.76
N THR A 186 -13.97 6.47 -14.76
CA THR A 186 -14.67 5.67 -13.72
C THR A 186 -13.79 5.42 -12.49
N ASN A 187 -12.54 5.89 -12.50
CA ASN A 187 -11.62 5.70 -11.40
C ASN A 187 -11.99 6.58 -10.19
N THR A 188 -12.49 5.97 -9.13
CA THR A 188 -12.83 6.66 -7.87
C THR A 188 -11.68 6.67 -6.85
N ARG A 189 -10.52 6.07 -7.16
CA ARG A 189 -9.39 5.93 -6.23
C ARG A 189 -8.51 7.18 -6.21
N MET A 190 -9.07 8.29 -5.73
CA MET A 190 -8.36 9.58 -5.63
C MET A 190 -7.03 9.49 -4.86
N ARG A 191 -6.90 8.53 -3.93
CA ARG A 191 -5.65 8.27 -3.22
C ARG A 191 -4.51 7.85 -4.15
N ASP A 192 -4.78 7.07 -5.21
CA ASP A 192 -3.74 6.63 -6.13
C ASP A 192 -3.13 7.82 -6.88
N PHE A 193 -3.94 8.83 -7.21
CA PHE A 193 -3.47 10.08 -7.81
C PHE A 193 -2.53 10.84 -6.86
N TYR A 194 -2.92 10.97 -5.58
CA TYR A 194 -2.04 11.54 -4.55
C TYR A 194 -0.72 10.76 -4.43
N ASP A 195 -0.80 9.43 -4.39
CA ASP A 195 0.36 8.56 -4.23
C ASP A 195 1.35 8.72 -5.38
N LEU A 196 0.87 8.75 -6.62
CA LEU A 196 1.72 9.01 -7.79
C LEU A 196 2.43 10.35 -7.68
N TYR A 197 1.70 11.41 -7.30
CA TYR A 197 2.28 12.72 -7.08
C TYR A 197 3.39 12.71 -6.01
N ILE A 198 3.08 12.22 -4.80
CA ILE A 198 4.04 12.33 -3.69
C ILE A 198 5.26 11.41 -3.88
N LEU A 199 5.06 10.23 -4.48
CA LEU A 199 6.16 9.31 -4.79
C LEU A 199 7.06 9.89 -5.89
N GLU A 200 6.49 10.54 -6.91
CA GLU A 200 7.29 11.26 -7.91
C GLU A 200 8.07 12.42 -7.29
N GLN A 201 7.45 13.21 -6.42
CA GLN A 201 8.12 14.33 -5.77
C GLN A 201 9.28 13.89 -4.87
N LEU A 202 9.10 12.83 -4.08
CA LEU A 202 10.10 12.37 -3.12
C LEU A 202 11.18 11.49 -3.77
N HIS A 203 10.79 10.64 -4.71
CA HIS A 203 11.62 9.55 -5.23
C HIS A 203 11.77 9.55 -6.75
N GLY A 204 11.20 10.53 -7.46
CA GLY A 204 11.24 10.58 -8.92
C GLY A 204 12.65 10.61 -9.51
N ARG A 205 13.62 11.18 -8.79
CA ARG A 205 15.04 11.21 -9.19
C ARG A 205 15.76 9.87 -9.08
N SER A 206 15.24 8.94 -8.28
CA SER A 206 15.81 7.60 -8.10
C SER A 206 15.17 6.55 -9.00
N LEU A 207 14.14 6.93 -9.78
CA LEU A 207 13.45 6.00 -10.67
C LEU A 207 14.36 5.61 -11.83
N ASP A 208 14.38 4.31 -12.11
CA ASP A 208 14.90 3.77 -13.35
C ASP A 208 13.76 3.70 -14.38
N SER A 209 13.88 4.47 -15.46
CA SER A 209 12.87 4.56 -16.52
C SER A 209 12.63 3.21 -17.21
N ASP A 210 13.67 2.42 -17.42
CA ASP A 210 13.54 1.11 -18.07
C ASP A 210 12.84 0.13 -17.14
N ILE A 211 13.15 0.14 -15.85
CA ILE A 211 12.45 -0.69 -14.86
C ILE A 211 10.97 -0.28 -14.76
N LEU A 212 10.67 1.03 -14.70
CA LEU A 212 9.29 1.51 -14.65
C LEU A 212 8.48 1.12 -15.89
N ARG A 213 9.07 1.27 -17.09
CA ARG A 213 8.47 0.83 -18.35
C ARG A 213 8.17 -0.67 -18.33
N HIS A 214 9.15 -1.50 -17.98
CA HIS A 214 8.96 -2.95 -17.90
C HIS A 214 7.93 -3.34 -16.83
N ALA A 215 7.91 -2.66 -15.68
CA ALA A 215 6.94 -2.90 -14.62
C ALA A 215 5.52 -2.57 -15.11
N LEU A 216 5.32 -1.44 -15.78
CA LEU A 216 4.02 -1.06 -16.33
C LEU A 216 3.52 -2.05 -17.38
N LEU A 217 4.38 -2.45 -18.32
CA LEU A 217 4.05 -3.45 -19.34
C LEU A 217 3.71 -4.81 -18.72
N ALA A 218 4.51 -5.26 -17.75
CA ALA A 218 4.30 -6.54 -17.08
C ALA A 218 2.98 -6.56 -16.29
N THR A 219 2.66 -5.47 -15.59
CA THR A 219 1.40 -5.29 -14.86
C THR A 219 0.21 -5.28 -15.82
N ALA A 220 0.28 -4.51 -16.91
CA ALA A 220 -0.81 -4.44 -17.89
C ALA A 220 -1.04 -5.77 -18.62
N ARG A 221 0.04 -6.51 -18.92
CA ARG A 221 -0.06 -7.87 -19.47
C ARG A 221 -0.75 -8.82 -18.51
N LYS A 222 -0.32 -8.80 -17.24
CA LYS A 222 -0.95 -9.61 -16.20
C LYS A 222 -2.44 -9.33 -16.18
N ARG A 223 -2.84 -8.06 -16.05
CA ARG A 223 -4.24 -7.62 -15.93
C ARG A 223 -5.05 -7.63 -17.24
N GLY A 224 -4.45 -8.03 -18.37
CA GLY A 224 -5.14 -8.08 -19.67
C GLY A 224 -5.45 -6.71 -20.29
N THR A 225 -4.77 -5.65 -19.84
CA THR A 225 -5.00 -4.25 -20.24
C THR A 225 -3.91 -3.68 -21.14
N GLU A 226 -2.95 -4.50 -21.59
CA GLU A 226 -1.81 -4.07 -22.44
C GLU A 226 -2.24 -3.24 -23.65
N ARG A 227 -3.38 -3.58 -24.28
CA ARG A 227 -3.90 -2.82 -25.44
C ARG A 227 -4.24 -1.37 -25.10
N ARG A 228 -4.68 -1.09 -23.86
CA ARG A 228 -5.06 0.24 -23.39
C ARG A 228 -3.86 1.15 -23.16
N LEU A 229 -2.66 0.60 -23.00
CA LEU A 229 -1.44 1.41 -22.85
C LEU A 229 -1.19 2.30 -24.07
N LYS A 230 -1.68 1.91 -25.26
CA LYS A 230 -1.59 2.71 -26.49
C LYS A 230 -2.44 3.98 -26.47
N GLU A 231 -3.47 4.01 -25.63
CA GLU A 231 -4.44 5.10 -25.50
C GLU A 231 -4.22 5.90 -24.20
N ALA A 232 -3.09 5.69 -23.52
CA ALA A 232 -2.87 6.24 -22.18
C ALA A 232 -2.83 7.78 -22.19
N LYS A 233 -2.27 8.41 -23.23
CA LYS A 233 -2.22 9.88 -23.36
C LYS A 233 -3.62 10.48 -23.49
N GLU A 234 -4.46 9.86 -24.32
CA GLU A 234 -5.86 10.24 -24.49
C GLU A 234 -6.63 10.03 -23.18
N VAL A 235 -6.43 8.89 -22.50
CA VAL A 235 -7.05 8.58 -21.21
C VAL A 235 -6.67 9.61 -20.14
N PHE A 236 -5.39 9.98 -20.02
CA PHE A 236 -4.98 10.99 -19.04
C PHE A 236 -5.56 12.36 -19.37
N SER A 237 -5.63 12.72 -20.66
CA SER A 237 -6.27 13.96 -21.10
C SER A 237 -7.77 13.97 -20.76
N GLU A 238 -8.47 12.85 -20.95
CA GLU A 238 -9.89 12.71 -20.59
C GLU A 238 -10.10 12.82 -19.08
N VAL A 239 -9.26 12.13 -18.29
CA VAL A 239 -9.30 12.15 -16.83
C VAL A 239 -9.02 13.55 -16.28
N GLU A 240 -8.02 14.24 -16.83
CA GLU A 240 -7.65 15.60 -16.42
C GLU A 240 -8.78 16.61 -16.67
N ASN A 241 -9.42 16.52 -17.83
CA ASN A 241 -10.50 17.42 -18.23
C ASN A 241 -11.89 17.04 -17.70
N SER A 242 -12.02 15.88 -17.04
CA SER A 242 -13.30 15.42 -16.49
C SER A 242 -13.70 16.23 -15.25
N HIS A 243 -14.82 16.95 -15.35
CA HIS A 243 -15.41 17.65 -14.20
C HIS A 243 -15.77 16.71 -13.04
N ALA A 244 -16.17 15.46 -13.34
CA ALA A 244 -16.47 14.48 -12.30
C ALA A 244 -15.20 14.11 -11.51
N MET A 245 -14.08 13.91 -12.19
CA MET A 245 -12.80 13.60 -11.54
C MET A 245 -12.28 14.79 -10.72
N GLN A 246 -12.37 16.01 -11.24
CA GLN A 246 -12.04 17.24 -10.52
C GLN A 246 -12.89 17.41 -9.25
N ALA A 247 -14.18 17.08 -9.31
CA ALA A 247 -15.07 17.12 -8.15
C ALA A 247 -14.70 16.07 -7.10
N LEU A 248 -14.37 14.84 -7.52
CA LEU A 248 -13.89 13.78 -6.62
C LEU A 248 -12.58 14.18 -5.93
N TRP A 249 -11.64 14.76 -6.67
CA TRP A 249 -10.38 15.26 -6.11
C TRP A 249 -10.63 16.40 -5.11
N SER A 250 -11.52 17.35 -5.44
CA SER A 250 -11.90 18.44 -4.53
C SER A 250 -12.54 17.92 -3.23
N ALA A 251 -13.33 16.85 -3.30
CA ALA A 251 -13.84 16.19 -2.10
C ALA A 251 -12.73 15.49 -1.30
N TYR A 252 -11.77 14.86 -1.98
CA TYR A 252 -10.61 14.21 -1.36
C TYR A 252 -9.74 15.19 -0.57
N ARG A 253 -9.34 16.31 -1.17
CA ARG A 253 -8.50 17.35 -0.54
C ARG A 253 -9.15 17.98 0.69
N ARG A 254 -10.48 18.16 0.68
CA ARG A 254 -11.23 18.66 1.86
C ARG A 254 -11.22 17.67 3.02
N LYS A 255 -11.12 16.38 2.73
CA LYS A 255 -11.13 15.32 3.75
C LYS A 255 -9.73 15.05 4.32
N PHE A 256 -8.68 15.18 3.52
CA PHE A 256 -7.33 14.79 3.89
C PHE A 256 -6.38 15.99 3.86
N SER A 257 -5.95 16.43 5.05
CA SER A 257 -5.08 17.59 5.26
C SER A 257 -3.78 17.54 4.46
N TYR A 258 -3.18 16.36 4.33
CA TYR A 258 -1.93 16.17 3.57
C TYR A 258 -2.08 16.44 2.06
N ALA A 259 -3.31 16.49 1.54
CA ALA A 259 -3.59 16.80 0.14
C ALA A 259 -4.27 18.17 -0.03
N ALA A 260 -4.51 18.92 1.05
CA ALA A 260 -5.37 20.11 1.05
C ALA A 260 -4.95 21.14 -0.01
N ASP A 261 -3.64 21.36 -0.18
CA ASP A 261 -3.09 22.41 -1.06
C ASP A 261 -2.77 21.94 -2.49
N LEU A 262 -3.09 20.68 -2.84
CA LEU A 262 -2.72 20.10 -4.13
C LEU A 262 -3.79 20.27 -5.20
N GLU A 263 -3.58 21.21 -6.12
CA GLU A 263 -4.48 21.39 -7.27
C GLU A 263 -4.52 20.17 -8.20
N TRP A 264 -5.67 19.92 -8.83
CA TRP A 264 -5.87 18.75 -9.69
C TRP A 264 -4.82 18.65 -10.81
N ASN A 265 -4.55 19.78 -11.49
CA ASN A 265 -3.57 19.85 -12.56
C ASN A 265 -2.14 19.59 -12.05
N THR A 266 -1.84 19.88 -10.78
CA THR A 266 -0.52 19.57 -10.19
C THR A 266 -0.34 18.06 -10.08
N VAL A 267 -1.39 17.36 -9.66
CA VAL A 267 -1.39 15.90 -9.52
C VAL A 267 -1.36 15.22 -10.89
N MET A 268 -2.19 15.67 -11.83
CA MET A 268 -2.15 15.16 -13.21
C MET A 268 -0.82 15.46 -13.90
N GLY A 269 -0.19 16.60 -13.61
CA GLY A 269 1.15 16.90 -14.09
C GLY A 269 2.19 15.86 -13.64
N ALA A 270 2.09 15.33 -12.42
CA ALA A 270 2.97 14.25 -11.96
C ALA A 270 2.67 12.91 -12.66
N VAL A 271 1.39 12.61 -12.90
CA VAL A 271 0.97 11.43 -13.69
C VAL A 271 1.59 11.47 -15.08
N HIS A 272 1.48 12.60 -15.78
CA HIS A 272 2.06 12.78 -17.11
C HIS A 272 3.58 12.63 -17.10
N ARG A 273 4.29 13.24 -16.12
CA ARG A 273 5.74 13.09 -16.00
C ARG A 273 6.17 11.64 -15.76
N LEU A 274 5.49 10.94 -14.85
CA LEU A 274 5.78 9.54 -14.56
C LEU A 274 5.55 8.66 -15.80
N TYR A 275 4.44 8.86 -16.51
CA TYR A 275 4.17 8.09 -17.72
C TYR A 275 5.17 8.39 -18.84
N ALA A 276 5.59 9.65 -18.99
CA ALA A 276 6.62 10.03 -19.97
C ALA A 276 7.95 9.30 -19.75
N LEU A 277 8.30 8.96 -18.50
CA LEU A 277 9.48 8.12 -18.20
C LEU A 277 9.35 6.69 -18.74
N THR A 278 8.13 6.23 -19.03
CA THR A 278 7.88 4.89 -19.57
C THR A 278 7.86 4.86 -21.10
N GLU A 279 7.88 6.02 -21.74
CA GLU A 279 7.92 6.11 -23.19
C GLU A 279 9.37 5.94 -23.68
N ASP A 280 9.55 5.26 -24.81
CA ASP A 280 10.87 5.08 -25.39
C ASP A 280 11.46 6.43 -25.80
N SER A 281 12.74 6.64 -25.48
CA SER A 281 13.53 7.79 -25.96
C SER A 281 13.77 7.76 -27.47
N GLU A 282 13.33 6.70 -28.16
CA GLU A 282 13.52 6.46 -29.60
C GLU A 282 12.23 6.64 -30.40
N SER A 283 11.57 7.79 -30.22
CA SER A 283 10.54 8.26 -31.16
C SER A 283 10.79 9.71 -31.58
N GLU A 284 11.96 9.91 -32.21
CA GLU A 284 12.21 10.99 -33.19
C GLU A 284 12.61 10.38 -34.53
#